data_AF-C1FPX1-F1
#
_entry.id   AF-C1FPX1-F1
#
_cell.length_a   1.000
_cell.length_b   1.000
_cell.length_c   1.000
_cell.angle_alpha   90.00
_cell.angle_beta   90.00
_cell.angle_gamma   90.00
#
_symmetry.space_group_name_H-M   'P 1'
#
loop_
_entity.id
_entity.type
_entity.pdbx_description
1 polymer ?
#
loop_
_entity_poly.entity_id
_entity_poly.type
_entity_poly.pdbx_seq_one_letter_code
_entity_poly.pdbx_strand_id
1 'polypeptide(L)'
;MLNIRKIISRKEKNKTNIVETIEAINDEIDLNTLFYVAKYGDLINLKINNNDAHEGGEFLALGRTLELDGIRVDISQWADWTITITLVHNGKELKVAESIIANEYINWDEDSDFVKRYSKLSWVEKGIWCKEIYDKINYLNCEINSKRKEIEREINMKKAKEEAIEEEQNKKKRSYFENIYNKNN
;
A
#
# COMPACT_ATOMS: atom_id res chain seq x y z
N MET A 1 52.12 -9.79 55.38
CA MET A 1 52.56 -10.38 54.10
C MET A 1 51.41 -10.28 53.11
N LEU A 2 51.50 -9.35 52.15
CA LEU A 2 50.58 -9.24 51.02
C LEU A 2 51.02 -10.22 49.93
N ASN A 3 50.12 -11.11 49.51
CA ASN A 3 50.37 -12.02 48.40
C ASN A 3 49.60 -11.54 47.16
N ILE A 4 50.34 -11.42 46.07
CA ILE A 4 49.94 -10.79 44.81
C ILE A 4 49.49 -11.87 43.80
N ARG A 5 48.49 -11.51 42.98
CA ARG A 5 48.07 -12.06 41.67
C ARG A 5 47.29 -13.37 41.60
N LYS A 6 46.05 -13.23 41.12
CA LYS A 6 45.60 -13.94 39.90
C LYS A 6 44.77 -12.97 39.05
N ILE A 7 45.36 -12.51 37.95
CA ILE A 7 44.67 -11.86 36.84
C ILE A 7 44.01 -12.98 36.05
N ILE A 8 42.68 -13.02 36.02
CA ILE A 8 41.92 -13.78 35.04
C ILE A 8 41.17 -12.77 34.18
N SER A 9 41.69 -12.57 32.97
CA SER A 9 41.01 -11.89 31.88
C SER A 9 39.74 -12.66 31.52
N ARG A 10 38.56 -12.07 31.79
CA ARG A 10 37.29 -12.45 31.17
C ARG A 10 36.86 -11.34 30.21
N LYS A 11 37.52 -11.26 29.07
CA LYS A 11 36.87 -10.86 27.82
C LYS A 11 35.96 -12.02 27.43
N GLU A 12 34.64 -11.82 27.55
CA GLU A 12 33.55 -12.53 26.85
C GLU A 12 32.28 -12.49 27.70
N LYS A 13 31.60 -11.34 27.71
CA LYS A 13 30.20 -11.23 28.18
C LYS A 13 29.34 -10.23 27.39
N ASN A 14 29.74 -9.86 26.17
CA ASN A 14 28.96 -8.96 25.31
C ASN A 14 28.57 -9.63 23.97
N LYS A 15 28.26 -10.93 23.97
CA LYS A 15 27.71 -11.62 22.78
C LYS A 15 26.32 -12.23 22.98
N THR A 16 25.77 -12.18 24.20
CA THR A 16 24.48 -12.79 24.54
C THR A 16 23.29 -11.82 24.56
N ASN A 17 23.48 -10.55 24.17
CA ASN A 17 22.44 -9.51 24.30
C ASN A 17 21.88 -8.95 22.96
N ILE A 18 22.11 -9.60 21.81
CA ILE A 18 21.54 -9.12 20.53
C ILE A 18 20.45 -10.05 20.01
N VAL A 19 20.50 -11.34 20.35
CA VAL A 19 19.57 -12.35 19.82
C VAL A 19 18.24 -12.38 20.59
N GLU A 20 18.24 -12.02 21.87
CA GLU A 20 17.05 -12.10 22.74
C GLU A 20 16.29 -10.77 22.87
N THR A 21 16.72 -9.71 22.20
CA THR A 21 16.06 -8.39 22.20
C THR A 21 15.57 -7.98 20.81
N ILE A 22 15.19 -8.95 19.98
CA ILE A 22 14.14 -8.74 18.98
C ILE A 22 12.82 -9.05 19.71
N GLU A 23 12.59 -8.29 20.79
CA GLU A 23 11.28 -8.23 21.44
C GLU A 23 10.26 -7.85 20.37
N ALA A 24 9.19 -8.64 20.30
CA ALA A 24 8.04 -8.53 19.42
C ALA A 24 7.69 -7.08 19.00
N ILE A 25 8.36 -6.57 17.97
CA ILE A 25 7.81 -5.48 17.18
C ILE A 25 6.76 -6.15 16.31
N ASN A 26 5.50 -5.75 16.48
CA ASN A 26 4.40 -6.30 15.70
C ASN A 26 4.47 -5.72 14.27
N ASP A 27 5.51 -6.09 13.52
CA ASP A 27 5.79 -5.73 12.12
C ASP A 27 4.84 -6.49 11.17
N GLU A 28 3.56 -6.56 11.53
CA GLU A 28 2.53 -7.24 10.76
C GLU A 28 2.01 -6.30 9.68
N ILE A 29 2.24 -6.68 8.43
CA ILE A 29 1.73 -5.92 7.27
C ILE A 29 0.32 -6.41 6.97
N ASP A 30 -0.64 -5.48 6.90
CA ASP A 30 -2.00 -5.80 6.47
C ASP A 30 -2.05 -6.06 4.96
N LEU A 31 -2.72 -7.13 4.54
CA LEU A 31 -2.84 -7.44 3.12
C LEU A 31 -3.65 -6.37 2.37
N ASN A 32 -4.65 -5.75 3.01
CA ASN A 32 -5.37 -4.63 2.40
C ASN A 32 -4.42 -3.46 2.12
N THR A 33 -3.47 -3.18 3.01
CA THR A 33 -2.45 -2.14 2.79
C THR A 33 -1.58 -2.46 1.58
N LEU A 34 -1.15 -3.72 1.43
CA LEU A 34 -0.35 -4.16 0.29
C LEU A 34 -1.11 -4.02 -1.04
N PHE A 35 -2.35 -4.51 -1.09
CA PHE A 35 -3.20 -4.37 -2.27
C PHE A 35 -3.49 -2.90 -2.59
N TYR A 36 -3.74 -2.08 -1.57
CA TYR A 36 -3.97 -0.65 -1.74
C TYR A 36 -2.76 0.05 -2.37
N VAL A 37 -1.55 -0.24 -1.87
CA VAL A 37 -0.31 0.30 -2.44
C VAL A 37 -0.12 -0.19 -3.88
N ALA A 38 -0.39 -1.46 -4.16
CA ALA A 38 -0.26 -2.02 -5.50
C ALA A 38 -1.30 -1.50 -6.51
N LYS A 39 -2.53 -1.18 -6.07
CA LYS A 39 -3.58 -0.62 -6.94
C LYS A 39 -3.39 0.87 -7.21
N TYR A 40 -2.90 1.62 -6.23
CA TYR A 40 -2.90 3.09 -6.26
C TYR A 40 -1.53 3.75 -6.21
N GLY A 41 -0.44 2.97 -6.21
CA GLY A 41 0.91 3.53 -6.17
C GLY A 41 1.22 4.50 -7.31
N ASP A 42 0.60 4.33 -8.49
CA ASP A 42 0.74 5.25 -9.62
C ASP A 42 0.35 6.69 -9.26
N LEU A 43 -0.57 6.90 -8.30
CA LEU A 43 -0.97 8.24 -7.85
C LEU A 43 0.17 9.03 -7.22
N ILE A 44 1.17 8.34 -6.67
CA ILE A 44 2.36 8.93 -6.07
C ILE A 44 3.61 8.71 -6.94
N ASN A 45 3.43 8.34 -8.22
CA ASN A 45 4.48 7.98 -9.17
C ASN A 45 5.33 6.78 -8.71
N LEU A 46 4.74 5.87 -7.92
CA LEU A 46 5.40 4.61 -7.59
C LEU A 46 5.51 3.77 -8.86
N LYS A 47 6.69 3.25 -9.16
CA LYS A 47 6.88 2.40 -10.32
C LYS A 47 6.31 1.01 -10.04
N ILE A 48 5.19 0.68 -10.66
CA ILE A 48 4.57 -0.64 -10.62
C ILE A 48 4.66 -1.28 -12.01
N ASN A 49 5.29 -2.45 -12.09
CA ASN A 49 5.33 -3.22 -13.32
C ASN A 49 4.06 -4.06 -13.42
N ASN A 50 3.26 -3.83 -14.47
CA ASN A 50 2.04 -4.57 -14.76
C ASN A 50 2.38 -5.78 -15.64
N ASN A 51 2.37 -6.97 -15.05
CA ASN A 51 2.73 -8.24 -15.67
C ASN A 51 1.48 -9.10 -15.92
N ASP A 52 0.40 -8.47 -16.41
CA ASP A 52 -0.89 -9.13 -16.63
C ASP A 52 -0.80 -10.19 -17.73
N ALA A 53 -1.22 -11.42 -17.42
CA ALA A 53 -1.19 -12.52 -18.37
C ALA A 53 -2.41 -12.45 -19.30
N HIS A 54 -2.16 -12.67 -20.60
CA HIS A 54 -3.19 -12.71 -21.63
C HIS A 54 -2.97 -13.91 -22.54
N GLU A 55 -4.05 -14.56 -22.99
CA GLU A 55 -4.03 -15.63 -23.98
C GLU A 55 -5.04 -15.31 -25.08
N GLY A 56 -4.62 -15.34 -26.34
CA GLY A 56 -5.49 -14.98 -27.46
C GLY A 56 -6.01 -13.53 -27.44
N GLY A 57 -5.44 -12.65 -26.62
CA GLY A 57 -5.93 -11.28 -26.38
C GLY A 57 -6.96 -11.16 -25.26
N GLU A 58 -7.36 -12.27 -24.64
CA GLU A 58 -8.22 -12.28 -23.45
C GLU A 58 -7.37 -12.18 -22.18
N PHE A 59 -7.86 -11.42 -21.20
CA PHE A 59 -7.24 -11.30 -19.89
C PHE A 59 -7.38 -12.61 -19.11
N LEU A 60 -6.26 -13.11 -18.57
CA LEU A 60 -6.21 -14.35 -17.80
C LEU A 60 -5.94 -14.13 -16.32
N ALA A 61 -4.92 -13.33 -16.01
CA ALA A 61 -4.39 -13.22 -14.64
C ALA A 61 -3.79 -11.83 -14.40
N LEU A 62 -4.04 -11.29 -13.21
CA LEU A 62 -3.42 -10.04 -12.77
C LEU A 62 -2.00 -10.29 -12.26
N GLY A 63 -1.06 -9.40 -12.61
CA GLY A 63 0.31 -9.42 -12.10
C GLY A 63 0.81 -8.00 -11.80
N ARG A 64 1.24 -7.75 -10.56
CA ARG A 64 1.84 -6.48 -10.14
C ARG A 64 3.18 -6.77 -9.46
N THR A 65 4.23 -6.07 -9.89
CA THR A 65 5.54 -6.12 -9.25
C THR A 65 5.96 -4.71 -8.85
N LEU A 66 6.24 -4.52 -7.56
CA LEU A 66 6.73 -3.28 -6.99
C LEU A 66 8.19 -3.45 -6.57
N GLU A 67 9.03 -2.47 -6.91
CA GLU A 67 10.45 -2.46 -6.53
C GLU A 67 10.74 -1.25 -5.64
N LEU A 68 11.18 -1.51 -4.40
CA LEU A 68 11.42 -0.54 -3.34
C LEU A 68 12.83 -0.72 -2.77
N ASP A 69 13.84 -0.05 -3.34
CA ASP A 69 15.23 -0.04 -2.84
C ASP A 69 15.73 -1.39 -2.29
N GLY A 70 15.78 -2.41 -3.15
CA GLY A 70 16.21 -3.76 -2.76
C GLY A 70 15.12 -4.63 -2.12
N ILE A 71 13.87 -4.19 -2.12
CA ILE A 71 12.69 -4.99 -1.76
C ILE A 71 11.84 -5.13 -3.01
N ARG A 72 11.52 -6.36 -3.39
CA ARG A 72 10.58 -6.68 -4.47
C ARG A 72 9.31 -7.24 -3.86
N VAL A 73 8.16 -6.67 -4.20
CA VAL A 73 6.83 -7.18 -3.82
C VAL A 73 6.13 -7.64 -5.07
N ASP A 74 5.78 -8.92 -5.12
CA ASP A 74 5.09 -9.54 -6.24
C ASP A 74 3.68 -9.94 -5.80
N ILE A 75 2.66 -9.51 -6.55
CA ILE A 75 1.25 -9.85 -6.35
C ILE A 75 0.72 -10.47 -7.65
N SER A 76 0.20 -11.68 -7.58
CA SER A 76 -0.28 -12.40 -8.75
C SER A 76 -1.61 -13.10 -8.49
N GLN A 77 -2.54 -12.99 -9.43
CA GLN A 77 -3.85 -13.63 -9.40
C GLN A 77 -3.91 -14.73 -10.47
N TRP A 78 -3.52 -15.95 -10.11
CA TRP A 78 -3.79 -17.13 -10.94
C TRP A 78 -5.09 -17.80 -10.48
N ALA A 79 -5.03 -19.06 -10.04
CA ALA A 79 -6.15 -19.73 -9.39
C ALA A 79 -6.45 -19.10 -8.01
N ASP A 80 -5.39 -18.80 -7.26
CA ASP A 80 -5.42 -18.05 -6.00
C ASP A 80 -4.52 -16.83 -6.12
N TRP A 81 -4.74 -15.84 -5.26
CA TRP A 81 -3.83 -14.70 -5.12
C TRP A 81 -2.60 -15.11 -4.33
N THR A 82 -1.44 -14.85 -4.90
CA THR A 82 -0.14 -15.05 -4.24
C THR A 82 0.53 -13.70 -4.07
N ILE A 83 1.01 -13.45 -2.85
CA ILE A 83 1.80 -12.28 -2.50
C ILE A 83 3.14 -12.77 -1.99
N THR A 84 4.24 -12.24 -2.53
CA THR A 84 5.58 -12.51 -2.01
C THR A 84 6.35 -11.22 -1.81
N ILE A 85 7.20 -11.21 -0.78
CA ILE A 85 8.20 -10.16 -0.60
C ILE A 85 9.58 -10.81 -0.65
N THR A 86 10.43 -10.29 -1.53
CA THR A 86 11.79 -10.77 -1.76
C THR A 86 12.77 -9.63 -1.54
N LEU A 87 13.81 -9.86 -0.74
CA LEU A 87 14.96 -8.97 -0.67
C LEU A 87 15.89 -9.25 -1.85
N VAL A 88 16.32 -8.22 -2.56
CA VAL A 88 17.17 -8.29 -3.74
C VAL A 88 18.40 -7.42 -3.54
N HIS A 89 19.60 -8.03 -3.56
CA HIS A 89 20.85 -7.28 -3.44
C HIS A 89 22.00 -8.00 -4.17
N ASN A 90 22.71 -7.27 -5.05
CA ASN A 90 23.86 -7.78 -5.81
C ASN A 90 23.62 -9.15 -6.49
N GLY A 91 22.46 -9.30 -7.13
CA GLY A 91 22.07 -10.54 -7.83
C GLY A 91 21.71 -11.71 -6.90
N LYS A 92 21.64 -11.48 -5.58
CA LYS A 92 21.12 -12.45 -4.61
C LYS A 92 19.69 -12.09 -4.24
N GLU A 93 18.89 -13.13 -4.01
CA GLU A 93 17.49 -13.00 -3.63
C GLU A 93 17.19 -13.81 -2.36
N LEU A 94 16.34 -13.28 -1.50
CA LEU A 94 15.80 -13.98 -0.33
C LEU A 94 14.30 -13.70 -0.21
N LYS A 95 13.46 -14.71 -0.39
CA LYS A 95 12.02 -14.62 -0.11
C LYS A 95 11.83 -14.54 1.42
N VAL A 96 11.28 -13.43 1.89
CA VAL A 96 11.11 -13.16 3.33
C VAL A 96 9.67 -13.21 3.80
N ALA A 97 8.71 -13.05 2.89
CA ALA A 97 7.29 -13.20 3.19
C ALA A 97 6.51 -13.82 2.03
N GLU A 98 5.43 -14.52 2.37
CA GLU A 98 4.54 -15.17 1.41
C GLU A 98 3.12 -15.26 1.97
N SER A 99 2.11 -15.07 1.13
CA SER A 99 0.71 -15.31 1.49
C SER A 99 -0.07 -15.77 0.27
N ILE A 100 -0.93 -16.77 0.48
CA ILE A 100 -1.82 -17.33 -0.54
C ILE A 100 -3.25 -17.09 -0.07
N ILE A 101 -4.08 -16.49 -0.92
CA ILE A 101 -5.45 -16.09 -0.60
C ILE A 101 -6.36 -16.58 -1.71
N ALA A 102 -7.42 -17.31 -1.35
CA ALA A 102 -8.36 -17.81 -2.34
C ALA A 102 -9.09 -16.67 -3.06
N ASN A 103 -9.30 -16.82 -4.37
CA ASN A 103 -9.85 -15.77 -5.24
C ASN A 103 -11.19 -15.20 -4.74
N GLU A 104 -12.06 -16.03 -4.14
CA GLU A 104 -13.39 -15.60 -3.64
C GLU A 104 -13.35 -14.59 -2.48
N TYR A 105 -12.19 -14.47 -1.82
CA TYR A 105 -11.98 -13.54 -0.71
C TYR A 105 -11.44 -12.18 -1.16
N ILE A 106 -11.06 -12.04 -2.44
CA ILE A 106 -10.51 -10.81 -2.97
C ILE A 106 -11.57 -9.99 -3.71
N ASN A 107 -11.52 -8.68 -3.50
CA ASN A 107 -12.30 -7.68 -4.19
C ASN A 107 -11.39 -6.63 -4.82
N TRP A 108 -10.78 -6.97 -5.95
CA TRP A 108 -9.82 -6.10 -6.60
C TRP A 108 -10.47 -4.87 -7.24
N ASP A 109 -11.69 -5.02 -7.75
CA ASP A 109 -12.36 -3.97 -8.53
C ASP A 109 -13.02 -2.90 -7.65
N GLU A 110 -13.38 -3.24 -6.40
CA GLU A 110 -13.93 -2.27 -5.47
C GLU A 110 -12.86 -1.41 -4.78
N ASP A 111 -13.29 -0.24 -4.30
CA ASP A 111 -12.48 0.71 -3.53
C ASP A 111 -12.65 0.51 -2.00
N SER A 112 -13.20 -0.64 -1.59
CA SER A 112 -13.47 -1.02 -0.20
C SER A 112 -12.31 -1.86 0.38
N ASP A 113 -12.62 -2.95 1.09
CA ASP A 113 -11.61 -3.90 1.56
C ASP A 113 -11.28 -4.90 0.43
N PHE A 114 -10.03 -4.92 -0.01
CA PHE A 114 -9.52 -5.89 -0.97
C PHE A 114 -9.66 -7.31 -0.49
N VAL A 115 -9.47 -7.56 0.81
CA VAL A 115 -9.61 -8.89 1.41
C VAL A 115 -10.76 -8.85 2.41
N LYS A 116 -11.79 -9.67 2.19
CA LYS A 116 -13.00 -9.73 3.05
C LYS A 116 -12.73 -10.07 4.51
N ARG A 117 -11.56 -10.62 4.82
CA ARG A 117 -11.11 -10.93 6.18
C ARG A 117 -9.79 -10.20 6.41
N TYR A 118 -9.68 -9.52 7.55
CA TYR A 118 -8.41 -8.93 7.98
C TYR A 118 -7.34 -10.03 8.03
N SER A 119 -6.47 -10.02 7.03
CA SER A 119 -5.40 -10.99 6.87
C SER A 119 -4.08 -10.24 6.92
N LYS A 120 -3.12 -10.82 7.63
CA LYS A 120 -1.76 -10.31 7.72
C LYS A 120 -0.85 -11.09 6.80
N LEU A 121 0.15 -10.42 6.25
CA LEU A 121 1.23 -11.05 5.52
C LEU A 121 1.99 -12.00 6.45
N SER A 122 2.27 -13.22 5.98
CA SER A 122 3.06 -14.20 6.74
C SER A 122 4.55 -14.06 6.41
N TRP A 123 5.35 -13.76 7.43
CA TRP A 123 6.82 -13.78 7.35
C TRP A 123 7.32 -15.23 7.32
N VAL A 124 8.09 -15.60 6.29
CA VAL A 124 8.77 -16.90 6.21
C VAL A 124 10.20 -16.83 6.74
N GLU A 125 10.81 -15.64 6.71
CA GLU A 125 12.11 -15.35 7.32
C GLU A 125 11.99 -14.07 8.17
N LYS A 126 12.71 -14.03 9.29
CA LYS A 126 12.69 -12.89 10.22
C LYS A 126 14.05 -12.21 10.32
N GLY A 127 14.05 -10.88 10.30
CA GLY A 127 15.24 -10.07 10.49
C GLY A 127 14.91 -8.59 10.65
N ILE A 128 15.94 -7.75 10.82
CA ILE A 128 15.77 -6.29 11.02
C ILE A 128 15.03 -5.63 9.85
N TRP A 129 15.17 -6.19 8.64
CA TRP A 129 14.47 -5.75 7.43
C TRP A 129 12.95 -5.92 7.50
N CYS A 130 12.40 -6.76 8.41
CA CYS A 130 10.94 -6.88 8.57
C CYS A 130 10.31 -5.52 8.91
N LYS A 131 10.92 -4.82 9.87
CA LYS A 131 10.52 -3.46 10.25
C LYS A 131 10.70 -2.46 9.11
N GLU A 132 11.83 -2.52 8.40
CA GLU A 132 12.08 -1.61 7.27
C GLU A 132 11.02 -1.78 6.16
N ILE A 133 10.68 -3.02 5.82
CA ILE A 133 9.63 -3.34 4.84
C ILE A 133 8.27 -2.83 5.34
N TYR A 134 7.95 -3.09 6.62
CA TYR A 134 6.71 -2.61 7.25
C TYR A 134 6.61 -1.08 7.19
N ASP A 135 7.66 -0.36 7.60
CA ASP A 135 7.69 1.10 7.64
C ASP A 135 7.54 1.68 6.22
N LYS A 136 8.24 1.12 5.22
CA LYS A 136 8.15 1.54 3.82
C LYS A 136 6.73 1.36 3.26
N ILE A 137 6.11 0.20 3.46
CA ILE A 137 4.76 -0.07 2.94
C ILE A 137 3.72 0.85 3.59
N ASN A 138 3.80 1.06 4.92
CA ASN A 138 2.86 1.94 5.60
C ASN A 138 3.08 3.42 5.25
N TYR A 139 4.33 3.83 5.02
CA TYR A 139 4.64 5.16 4.51
C TYR A 139 3.96 5.39 3.14
N LEU A 140 4.12 4.46 2.19
CA LEU A 140 3.47 4.55 0.87
C LEU A 140 1.94 4.60 0.99
N ASN A 141 1.35 3.80 1.87
CA ASN A 141 -0.08 3.84 2.14
C ASN A 141 -0.54 5.22 2.63
N CYS A 142 0.21 5.85 3.54
CA CYS A 142 -0.08 7.20 4.01
C CYS A 142 0.03 8.26 2.91
N GLU A 143 1.05 8.17 2.05
CA GLU A 143 1.22 9.08 0.90
C GLU A 143 0.05 8.95 -0.08
N ILE A 144 -0.31 7.73 -0.48
CA ILE A 144 -1.42 7.47 -1.39
C ILE A 144 -2.75 8.01 -0.81
N ASN A 145 -3.02 7.72 0.47
CA ASN A 145 -4.23 8.22 1.14
C ASN A 145 -4.29 9.74 1.15
N SER A 146 -3.15 10.40 1.39
CA SER A 146 -3.08 11.86 1.38
C SER A 146 -3.34 12.41 -0.01
N LYS A 147 -2.76 11.78 -1.04
CA LYS A 147 -2.95 12.20 -2.43
C LYS A 147 -4.40 12.01 -2.91
N ARG A 148 -5.05 10.90 -2.56
CA ARG A 148 -6.45 10.67 -2.89
C ARG A 148 -7.38 11.68 -2.24
N LYS A 149 -7.15 12.04 -0.97
CA LYS A 149 -7.92 13.10 -0.29
C LYS A 149 -7.76 14.46 -0.95
N GLU A 150 -6.57 14.78 -1.46
CA GLU A 150 -6.33 16.00 -2.22
C GLU A 150 -7.15 16.00 -3.53
N ILE A 151 -7.06 14.92 -4.31
CA ILE A 151 -7.82 14.75 -5.56
C ILE A 151 -9.33 14.86 -5.32
N GLU A 152 -9.85 14.22 -4.28
CA GLU A 152 -11.28 14.27 -3.93
C GLU A 152 -11.73 15.70 -3.62
N ARG A 153 -10.92 16.47 -2.90
CA ARG A 153 -11.21 17.88 -2.61
C ARG A 153 -11.23 18.71 -3.89
N GLU A 154 -10.29 18.50 -4.81
CA GLU A 154 -10.25 19.20 -6.09
C GLU A 154 -11.49 18.91 -6.93
N ILE A 155 -11.91 17.63 -7.01
CA ILE A 155 -13.13 17.20 -7.71
C ILE A 155 -14.36 17.90 -7.11
N ASN A 156 -14.49 17.88 -5.78
CA ASN A 156 -15.64 18.48 -5.11
C ASN A 156 -15.68 20.01 -5.29
N MET A 157 -14.54 20.68 -5.25
CA MET A 157 -14.46 22.12 -5.54
C MET A 157 -14.83 22.44 -6.99
N LYS A 158 -14.45 21.60 -7.95
CA LYS A 158 -14.81 21.78 -9.35
C LYS A 158 -16.31 21.63 -9.56
N LYS A 159 -16.92 20.57 -9.00
CA LYS A 159 -18.38 20.36 -9.05
C LYS A 159 -19.15 21.52 -8.43
N ALA A 160 -18.74 21.99 -7.25
CA ALA A 160 -19.39 23.13 -6.60
C ALA A 160 -19.31 24.43 -7.43
N LYS A 161 -18.21 24.65 -8.16
CA LYS A 161 -18.09 25.79 -9.09
C LYS A 161 -19.02 25.64 -10.29
N GLU A 162 -19.12 24.45 -10.86
CA GLU A 162 -20.02 24.16 -11.99
C GLU A 162 -21.49 24.36 -11.60
N GLU A 163 -21.89 23.83 -10.44
CA GLU A 163 -23.25 24.01 -9.87
C GLU A 163 -23.58 25.50 -9.61
N ALA A 164 -22.62 26.27 -9.08
CA ALA A 164 -22.80 27.70 -8.85
C ALA A 164 -22.98 28.49 -10.16
N ILE A 165 -22.24 28.14 -11.21
CA ILE A 165 -22.39 28.73 -12.55
C ILE A 165 -23.76 28.39 -13.13
N GLU A 166 -24.19 27.14 -13.01
CA GLU A 166 -25.50 26.70 -13.50
C GLU A 166 -26.65 27.40 -12.78
N GLU A 167 -26.61 27.50 -11.45
CA GLU A 167 -27.65 28.20 -10.69
C GLU A 167 -27.70 29.70 -11.03
N GLU A 168 -26.56 30.35 -11.26
CA GLU A 168 -26.52 31.75 -11.69
C GLU A 168 -27.13 31.94 -13.11
N GLN A 169 -26.86 31.02 -14.03
CA GLN A 169 -27.52 31.01 -15.35
C GLN A 169 -29.02 30.79 -15.22
N ASN A 170 -29.44 29.87 -14.34
CA ASN A 170 -30.84 29.57 -14.10
C ASN A 170 -31.57 30.75 -13.44
N LYS A 171 -30.95 31.49 -12.51
CA LYS A 171 -31.49 32.73 -11.96
C LYS A 171 -31.76 33.78 -13.04
N LYS A 172 -30.82 33.98 -13.97
CA LYS A 172 -31.00 34.91 -15.10
C LYS A 172 -32.16 34.49 -16.00
N LYS A 173 -32.30 33.19 -16.30
CA LYS A 173 -33.44 32.65 -17.05
C LYS A 173 -34.76 32.89 -16.29
N ARG A 174 -34.82 32.58 -14.99
CA ARG A 174 -36.02 32.81 -14.16
C ARG A 174 -36.45 34.28 -14.21
N SER A 175 -35.52 35.21 -13.98
CA SER A 175 -35.79 36.66 -14.03
C SER A 175 -36.28 37.12 -15.41
N TYR A 176 -35.70 36.60 -16.50
CA TYR A 176 -36.17 36.88 -17.86
C TYR A 176 -37.61 36.45 -18.08
N PHE A 177 -37.96 35.21 -17.70
CA PHE A 177 -39.31 34.70 -17.85
C PHE A 177 -40.32 35.41 -16.93
N GLU A 178 -39.99 35.69 -15.67
CA GLU A 178 -40.83 36.47 -14.76
C GLU A 178 -41.18 37.85 -15.35
N ASN A 179 -40.20 38.53 -15.96
CA ASN A 179 -40.43 39.83 -16.61
C ASN A 179 -41.38 39.75 -17.81
N ILE A 180 -41.39 38.64 -18.56
CA ILE A 180 -42.33 38.42 -19.67
C ILE A 180 -43.73 38.17 -19.12
N TYR A 181 -43.87 37.27 -18.16
CA TYR A 181 -45.18 36.85 -17.65
C TYR A 181 -45.84 37.93 -16.78
N ASN A 182 -45.07 38.78 -16.08
CA ASN A 182 -45.60 39.89 -15.31
C ASN A 182 -45.95 41.13 -16.15
N LYS A 183 -45.48 41.23 -17.40
CA LYS A 183 -45.86 42.32 -18.33
C LYS A 183 -47.18 42.09 -19.07
N ASN A 184 -47.70 40.87 -19.02
CA ASN A 184 -48.91 40.44 -19.72
C ASN A 184 -50.14 40.30 -18.78
N ASN A 185 -50.02 40.75 -17.54
CA ASN A 185 -51.11 40.94 -16.55
C ASN A 185 -51.21 42.43 -16.19
#